data_AF-A0A7R9GKV0-F1
#
_entry.id   AF-A0A7R9GKV0-F1
#
_cell.length_a   1.000
_cell.length_b   1.000
_cell.length_c   1.000
_cell.angle_alpha   90.00
_cell.angle_beta   90.00
_cell.angle_gamma   90.00
#
_symmetry.space_group_name_H-M   'P 1'
#
loop_
_entity.id
_entity.type
_entity.pdbx_description
1 polymer ?
#
loop_
_entity_poly.entity_id
_entity_poly.type
_entity_poly.pdbx_seq_one_letter_code
_entity_poly.pdbx_strand_id
1 'polypeptide(L)'
;MLSGLVMPIYAFLYAEIFNTFTLTGEELRRSAAFWSLMFVALAVLGGIGAMIRVASQAIQNIRTVQALNRERTFFIKYINQLLEPFREAKKQAYVYGLVYSFSQGVIFLIYAGAFRLGAYLVSIEDMSPTNVYRVFFAIAFCAISVGQMNSYISEYSKAKLSAGLLIGLIKRRPEIDSYSSYGVFQPVKGKVGFRDVHFSYPQRAQVPVLQGLSATVSPGQTLAVVGPSGCGKSTVISLIQRFYDPLRGQV
;
A
#
# COMPACT_ATOMS: atom_id res chain seq x y z
N MET A 1 2.75 10.75 1.10
CA MET A 1 2.66 12.13 1.62
C MET A 1 1.82 12.25 2.90
N LEU A 2 0.71 11.51 3.06
CA LEU A 2 -0.10 11.55 4.30
C LEU A 2 0.53 10.89 5.55
N SER A 3 1.54 10.01 5.43
CA SER A 3 2.15 9.35 6.61
C SER A 3 3.17 10.21 7.37
N GLY A 4 3.78 11.22 6.73
CA GLY A 4 4.77 12.09 7.39
C GLY A 4 4.14 13.09 8.36
N LEU A 5 2.86 13.44 8.15
CA LEU A 5 2.06 14.30 9.04
C LEU A 5 1.51 13.54 10.25
N VAL A 6 1.46 12.21 10.18
CA VAL A 6 0.94 11.36 11.24
C VAL A 6 1.89 11.35 12.45
N MET A 7 3.21 11.37 12.22
CA MET A 7 4.23 11.38 13.27
C MET A 7 4.22 12.65 14.16
N PRO A 8 4.18 13.89 13.62
CA PRO A 8 4.07 15.09 14.44
C PRO A 8 2.71 15.22 15.15
N ILE A 9 1.62 14.72 14.54
CA ILE A 9 0.31 14.66 15.20
C ILE A 9 0.35 13.71 16.40
N TYR A 10 0.95 12.53 16.26
CA TYR A 10 1.14 11.62 17.39
C TYR A 10 2.06 12.20 18.46
N ALA A 11 3.14 12.89 18.08
CA ALA A 11 4.04 13.54 19.03
C ALA A 11 3.35 14.62 19.87
N PHE A 12 2.54 15.47 19.23
CA PHE A 12 1.73 16.48 19.92
C PHE A 12 0.69 15.82 20.84
N LEU A 13 0.04 14.76 20.37
CA LEU A 13 -0.97 14.03 21.14
C LEU A 13 -0.36 13.33 22.36
N TYR A 14 0.84 12.75 22.24
CA TYR A 14 1.57 12.20 23.39
C TYR A 14 2.03 13.28 24.36
N ALA A 15 2.50 14.44 23.87
CA ALA A 15 2.91 15.56 24.71
C ALA A 15 1.75 16.04 25.62
N GLU A 16 0.56 16.20 25.07
CA GLU A 16 -0.64 16.62 25.82
C GLU A 16 -1.10 15.58 26.84
N ILE A 17 -0.95 14.28 26.52
CA ILE A 17 -1.20 13.18 27.47
C ILE A 17 -0.20 13.23 28.62
N PHE A 18 1.09 13.45 28.34
CA PHE A 18 2.10 13.60 29.39
C PHE A 18 1.83 14.83 30.27
N ASN A 19 1.42 15.93 29.67
CA ASN A 19 1.06 17.17 30.37
C ASN A 19 -0.21 17.01 31.24
N THR A 20 -1.05 16.02 30.91
CA THR A 20 -2.19 15.66 31.76
C THR A 20 -1.73 15.11 33.11
N PHE A 21 -0.64 14.34 33.16
CA PHE A 21 -0.10 13.75 34.39
C PHE A 21 0.59 14.75 35.32
N THR A 22 0.90 15.97 34.84
CA THR A 22 1.43 17.05 35.68
C THR A 22 0.35 17.86 36.39
N LEU A 23 -0.94 17.62 36.09
CA LEU A 23 -2.07 18.26 36.77
C LEU A 23 -2.42 17.50 38.07
N THR A 24 -2.88 18.22 39.10
CA THR A 24 -3.28 17.63 40.39
C THR A 24 -4.73 18.00 40.74
N GLY A 25 -5.52 17.05 41.24
CA GLY A 25 -6.89 17.27 41.72
C GLY A 25 -8.00 16.91 40.70
N GLU A 26 -9.07 17.70 40.66
CA GLU A 26 -10.25 17.45 39.80
C GLU A 26 -9.96 17.58 38.29
N GLU A 27 -9.02 18.45 37.91
CA GLU A 27 -8.64 18.69 36.50
C GLU A 27 -7.93 17.49 35.89
N LEU A 28 -7.14 16.76 36.68
CA LEU A 28 -6.52 15.50 36.28
C LEU A 28 -7.59 14.44 35.97
N ARG A 29 -8.61 14.33 36.84
CA ARG A 29 -9.71 13.36 36.64
C ARG A 29 -10.51 13.63 35.37
N ARG A 30 -10.82 14.91 35.07
CA ARG A 30 -11.54 15.28 33.84
C ARG A 30 -10.70 15.03 32.58
N SER A 31 -9.43 15.40 32.61
CA SER A 31 -8.53 15.23 31.46
C SER A 31 -8.22 13.75 31.21
N ALA A 32 -8.02 12.95 32.25
CA ALA A 32 -7.84 11.50 32.12
C ALA A 32 -9.11 10.81 31.56
N ALA A 33 -10.30 11.24 32.00
CA ALA A 33 -11.56 10.71 31.47
C ALA A 33 -11.70 11.03 29.97
N PHE A 34 -11.42 12.27 29.56
CA PHE A 34 -11.43 12.70 28.16
C PHE A 34 -10.49 11.86 27.28
N TRP A 35 -9.23 11.72 27.68
CA TRP A 35 -8.25 10.94 26.92
C TRP A 35 -8.61 9.45 26.86
N SER A 36 -9.12 8.86 27.94
CA SER A 36 -9.55 7.44 27.93
C SER A 36 -10.69 7.21 26.92
N LEU A 37 -11.65 8.13 26.87
CA LEU A 37 -12.82 8.04 25.98
C LEU A 37 -12.40 8.25 24.52
N MET A 38 -11.43 9.14 24.27
CA MET A 38 -10.85 9.36 22.94
C MET A 38 -10.09 8.14 22.42
N PHE A 39 -9.33 7.43 23.26
CA PHE A 39 -8.67 6.19 22.86
C PHE A 39 -9.65 5.06 22.56
N VAL A 40 -10.72 4.93 23.34
CA VAL A 40 -11.80 3.98 23.05
C VAL A 40 -12.47 4.33 21.71
N ALA A 41 -12.77 5.60 21.46
CA ALA A 41 -13.36 6.05 20.20
C ALA A 41 -12.44 5.79 18.98
N LEU A 42 -11.13 6.06 19.11
CA LEU A 42 -10.14 5.79 18.06
C LEU A 42 -10.00 4.28 17.77
N ALA A 43 -10.02 3.43 18.81
CA ALA A 43 -10.00 1.98 18.64
C ALA A 43 -11.24 1.48 17.89
N VAL A 44 -12.42 2.01 18.22
CA VAL A 44 -13.68 1.68 17.55
C VAL A 44 -13.66 2.16 16.08
N LEU A 45 -13.24 3.39 15.81
CA LEU A 45 -13.12 3.93 14.45
C LEU A 45 -12.10 3.15 13.59
N GLY A 46 -10.96 2.76 14.17
CA GLY A 46 -9.94 1.94 13.52
C GLY A 46 -10.45 0.54 13.16
N GLY A 47 -11.20 -0.10 14.07
CA GLY A 47 -11.84 -1.40 13.82
C GLY A 47 -12.92 -1.32 12.74
N ILE A 48 -13.71 -0.25 12.73
CA ILE A 48 -14.74 0.01 11.71
C ILE A 48 -14.12 0.21 10.32
N GLY A 49 -12.95 0.85 10.21
CA GLY A 49 -12.27 1.07 8.92
C GLY A 49 -11.89 -0.21 8.16
N ALA A 50 -11.49 -1.26 8.87
CA ALA A 50 -11.21 -2.57 8.26
C ALA A 50 -12.49 -3.27 7.80
N MET A 51 -13.57 -3.19 8.60
CA MET A 51 -14.88 -3.71 8.25
C MET A 51 -15.49 -2.99 7.04
N ILE A 52 -15.34 -1.66 6.95
CA ILE A 52 -15.86 -0.84 5.84
C ILE A 52 -15.26 -1.25 4.50
N ARG A 53 -13.97 -1.62 4.42
CA ARG A 53 -13.34 -2.03 3.14
C ARG A 53 -13.93 -3.32 2.60
N VAL A 54 -14.13 -4.31 3.47
CA VAL A 54 -14.74 -5.61 3.11
C VAL A 54 -16.23 -5.43 2.80
N ALA A 55 -16.93 -4.63 3.59
CA ALA A 55 -18.34 -4.29 3.36
C ALA A 55 -18.54 -3.52 2.04
N SER A 56 -17.66 -2.58 1.70
CA SER A 56 -17.75 -1.78 0.48
C SER A 56 -17.70 -2.63 -0.79
N GLN A 57 -16.85 -3.66 -0.83
CA GLN A 57 -16.80 -4.61 -1.95
C GLN A 57 -18.10 -5.43 -2.08
N ALA A 58 -18.73 -5.80 -0.97
CA ALA A 58 -20.03 -6.48 -0.97
C ALA A 58 -21.18 -5.54 -1.38
N ILE A 59 -21.12 -4.27 -0.96
CA ILE A 59 -22.14 -3.25 -1.22
C ILE A 59 -22.17 -2.85 -2.71
N GLN A 60 -21.03 -2.86 -3.41
CA GLN A 60 -20.98 -2.45 -4.82
C GLN A 60 -21.88 -3.27 -5.77
N ASN A 61 -22.26 -4.50 -5.41
CA ASN A 61 -23.17 -5.35 -6.19
C ASN A 61 -24.41 -5.78 -5.41
N ILE A 62 -24.75 -5.12 -4.29
CA ILE A 62 -25.84 -5.54 -3.41
C ILE A 62 -27.20 -5.52 -4.10
N ARG A 63 -27.44 -4.56 -5.02
CA ARG A 63 -28.67 -4.50 -5.83
C ARG A 63 -28.82 -5.75 -6.71
N THR A 64 -27.73 -6.29 -7.22
CA THR A 64 -27.71 -7.49 -8.06
C THR A 64 -27.94 -8.76 -7.21
N VAL A 65 -27.35 -8.82 -6.01
CA VAL A 65 -27.55 -9.95 -5.08
C VAL A 65 -28.98 -9.97 -4.52
N GLN A 66 -29.55 -8.80 -4.23
CA GLN A 66 -30.94 -8.61 -3.82
C GLN A 66 -31.91 -8.96 -4.94
N ALA A 67 -31.66 -8.50 -6.17
CA ALA A 67 -32.47 -8.86 -7.33
C ALA A 67 -32.50 -10.37 -7.60
N LEU A 68 -31.41 -11.08 -7.29
CA LEU A 68 -31.32 -12.53 -7.39
C LEU A 68 -31.82 -13.29 -6.14
N ASN A 69 -32.16 -12.57 -5.05
CA ASN A 69 -32.59 -13.12 -3.76
C ASN A 69 -31.65 -14.21 -3.20
N ARG A 70 -30.33 -14.03 -3.37
CA ARG A 70 -29.27 -15.02 -3.00
C ARG A 70 -28.43 -14.61 -1.78
N GLU A 71 -28.91 -13.69 -0.96
CA GLU A 71 -28.19 -13.14 0.20
C GLU A 71 -27.70 -14.23 1.16
N ARG A 72 -28.55 -15.22 1.50
CA ARG A 72 -28.15 -16.35 2.34
C ARG A 72 -27.01 -17.17 1.75
N THR A 73 -26.98 -17.36 0.42
CA THR A 73 -25.92 -18.11 -0.26
C THR A 73 -24.58 -17.39 -0.14
N PHE A 74 -24.56 -16.06 -0.31
CA PHE A 74 -23.35 -15.27 -0.13
C PHE A 74 -22.91 -15.20 1.33
N PHE A 75 -23.85 -15.11 2.28
CA PHE A 75 -23.54 -15.13 3.72
C PHE A 75 -22.88 -16.44 4.15
N ILE A 76 -23.42 -17.58 3.75
CA ILE A 76 -22.82 -18.89 4.06
C ILE A 76 -21.45 -19.02 3.40
N LYS A 77 -21.30 -18.58 2.14
CA LYS A 77 -20.00 -18.59 1.44
C LYS A 77 -18.97 -17.71 2.16
N TYR A 78 -19.39 -16.55 2.68
CA TYR A 78 -18.53 -15.66 3.46
C TYR A 78 -18.11 -16.28 4.80
N ILE A 79 -19.03 -16.88 5.55
CA ILE A 79 -18.70 -17.60 6.79
C ILE A 79 -17.71 -18.74 6.52
N ASN A 80 -17.96 -19.53 5.47
CA ASN A 80 -17.07 -20.64 5.11
C ASN A 80 -15.67 -20.14 4.72
N GLN A 81 -15.57 -19.00 4.03
CA GLN A 81 -14.28 -18.37 3.71
C GLN A 81 -13.59 -17.74 4.93
N LEU A 82 -14.32 -17.39 6.00
CA LEU A 82 -13.74 -16.84 7.23
C LEU A 82 -13.27 -17.91 8.23
N LEU A 83 -13.86 -19.11 8.18
CA LEU A 83 -13.51 -20.21 9.10
C LEU A 83 -12.05 -20.64 8.96
N GLU A 84 -11.52 -20.65 7.75
CA GLU A 84 -10.14 -21.06 7.47
C GLU A 84 -9.12 -20.01 7.98
N PRO A 85 -9.21 -18.70 7.64
CA PRO A 85 -8.41 -17.65 8.26
C PRO A 85 -8.51 -17.62 9.79
N PHE A 86 -9.69 -17.87 10.35
CA PHE A 86 -9.90 -17.86 11.80
C PHE A 86 -9.15 -19.01 12.50
N ARG A 87 -9.19 -20.22 11.91
CA ARG A 87 -8.43 -21.38 12.43
C ARG A 87 -6.94 -21.14 12.35
N GLU A 88 -6.45 -20.60 11.23
CA GLU A 88 -5.03 -20.27 11.07
C GLU A 88 -4.60 -19.16 12.04
N ALA A 89 -5.40 -18.10 12.22
CA ALA A 89 -5.13 -17.05 13.19
C ALA A 89 -5.05 -17.60 14.63
N LYS A 90 -5.95 -18.53 14.99
CA LYS A 90 -5.92 -19.19 16.30
C LYS A 90 -4.66 -20.02 16.50
N LYS A 91 -4.25 -20.80 15.49
CA LYS A 91 -3.01 -21.59 15.54
C LYS A 91 -1.78 -20.67 15.66
N GLN A 92 -1.74 -19.61 14.86
CA GLN A 92 -0.69 -18.60 14.92
C GLN A 92 -0.62 -17.94 16.30
N ALA A 93 -1.76 -17.60 16.92
CA ALA A 93 -1.78 -16.97 18.24
C ALA A 93 -1.08 -17.82 19.31
N TYR A 94 -1.30 -19.14 19.31
CA TYR A 94 -0.61 -20.04 20.25
C TYR A 94 0.91 -20.11 19.98
N VAL A 95 1.30 -20.21 18.71
CA VAL A 95 2.72 -20.25 18.33
C VAL A 95 3.41 -18.93 18.71
N TYR A 96 2.83 -17.79 18.35
CA TYR A 96 3.36 -16.47 18.72
C TYR A 96 3.42 -16.28 20.24
N GLY A 97 2.38 -16.71 20.97
CA GLY A 97 2.35 -16.64 22.42
C GLY A 97 3.48 -17.43 23.07
N LEU A 98 3.72 -18.66 22.63
CA LEU A 98 4.84 -19.49 23.12
C LEU A 98 6.20 -18.87 22.78
N VAL A 99 6.40 -18.45 21.53
CA VAL A 99 7.66 -17.84 21.09
C VAL A 99 7.95 -16.55 21.85
N TYR A 100 6.94 -15.70 22.04
CA TYR A 100 7.06 -14.46 22.79
C TYR A 100 7.41 -14.71 24.27
N SER A 101 6.72 -15.66 24.90
CA SER A 101 6.95 -16.01 26.30
C SER A 101 8.35 -16.60 26.50
N PHE A 102 8.79 -17.46 25.58
CA PHE A 102 10.14 -18.03 25.59
C PHE A 102 11.20 -16.95 25.41
N SER A 103 11.02 -16.05 24.43
CA SER A 103 11.94 -14.94 24.18
C SER A 103 12.09 -14.03 25.40
N GLN A 104 10.99 -13.67 26.05
CA GLN A 104 11.01 -12.89 27.30
C GLN A 104 11.68 -13.66 28.45
N GLY A 105 11.46 -14.97 28.55
CA GLY A 105 12.11 -15.82 29.55
C GLY A 105 13.63 -15.86 29.40
N VAL A 106 14.13 -15.96 28.17
CA VAL A 106 15.58 -15.96 27.88
C VAL A 106 16.25 -14.67 28.38
N ILE A 107 15.59 -13.51 28.26
CA ILE A 107 16.13 -12.24 28.77
C ILE A 107 16.34 -12.29 30.28
N PHE A 108 15.37 -12.83 31.04
CA PHE A 108 15.52 -12.98 32.49
C PHE A 108 16.62 -13.98 32.88
N LEU A 109 16.80 -15.05 32.10
CA LEU A 109 17.92 -15.98 32.31
C LEU A 109 19.27 -15.32 32.07
N ILE A 110 19.39 -14.49 31.03
CA ILE A 110 20.59 -13.69 30.76
C ILE A 110 20.87 -12.74 31.93
N TYR A 111 19.83 -12.07 32.46
CA TYR A 111 19.98 -11.20 33.62
C TYR A 111 20.44 -11.97 34.86
N ALA A 112 19.83 -13.11 35.14
CA ALA A 112 20.25 -13.96 36.26
C ALA A 112 21.72 -14.41 36.13
N GLY A 113 22.14 -14.81 34.93
CA GLY A 113 23.53 -15.17 34.64
C GLY A 113 24.49 -13.99 34.81
N ALA A 114 24.13 -12.82 34.28
CA ALA A 114 24.92 -11.59 34.38
C ALA A 114 25.08 -11.15 35.85
N PHE A 115 24.01 -11.20 36.65
CA PHE A 115 24.08 -10.88 38.08
C PHE A 115 24.89 -11.92 38.87
N ARG A 116 24.75 -13.21 38.57
CA ARG A 116 25.53 -14.28 39.22
C ARG A 116 27.02 -14.11 38.97
N LEU A 117 27.40 -13.82 37.72
CA LEU A 117 28.78 -13.56 37.32
C LEU A 117 29.29 -12.25 37.92
N GLY A 118 28.48 -11.19 37.88
CA GLY A 118 28.81 -9.90 38.48
C GLY A 118 29.06 -9.99 39.99
N ALA A 119 28.22 -10.75 40.71
CA ALA A 119 28.42 -11.01 42.13
C ALA A 119 29.72 -11.80 42.41
N TYR A 120 30.08 -12.76 41.54
CA TYR A 120 31.33 -13.50 41.65
C TYR A 120 32.56 -12.61 41.43
N LEU A 121 32.54 -11.72 40.43
CA LEU A 121 33.61 -10.74 40.16
C LEU A 121 33.80 -9.75 41.32
N VAL A 122 32.72 -9.31 41.95
CA VAL A 122 32.78 -8.48 43.15
C VAL A 122 33.37 -9.25 44.32
N SER A 123 33.08 -10.55 44.45
CA SER A 123 33.59 -11.37 45.56
C SER A 123 35.10 -11.63 45.51
N ILE A 124 35.73 -11.50 44.33
CA ILE A 124 37.19 -11.64 44.15
C ILE A 124 37.89 -10.27 44.21
N GLU A 125 37.15 -9.19 44.52
CA GLU A 125 37.63 -7.79 44.54
C GLU A 125 38.16 -7.26 43.19
N ASP A 126 37.90 -7.97 42.10
CA ASP A 126 38.35 -7.59 40.75
C ASP A 126 37.53 -6.42 40.17
N MET A 127 36.27 -6.28 40.62
CA MET A 127 35.37 -5.21 40.17
C MET A 127 34.57 -4.58 41.31
N SER A 128 34.44 -3.25 41.28
CA SER A 128 33.47 -2.53 42.11
C SER A 128 32.02 -2.83 41.67
N PRO A 129 31.06 -2.96 42.60
CA PRO A 129 29.64 -3.13 42.28
C PRO A 129 29.11 -2.08 41.30
N THR A 130 29.58 -0.83 41.41
CA THR A 130 29.16 0.27 40.52
C THR A 130 29.55 0.03 39.06
N ASN A 131 30.73 -0.57 38.83
CA ASN A 131 31.21 -0.88 37.48
C ASN A 131 30.42 -2.03 36.84
N VAL A 132 29.98 -3.02 37.63
CA VAL A 132 29.12 -4.11 37.17
C VAL A 132 27.77 -3.56 36.67
N TYR A 133 27.12 -2.69 37.46
CA TYR A 133 25.87 -2.05 37.03
C TYR A 133 26.05 -1.20 35.77
N ARG A 134 27.18 -0.47 35.66
CA ARG A 134 27.47 0.37 34.50
C ARG A 134 27.55 -0.44 33.21
N VAL A 135 28.29 -1.55 33.23
CA VAL A 135 28.44 -2.43 32.06
C VAL A 135 27.10 -3.10 31.71
N PHE A 136 26.38 -3.59 32.72
CA PHE A 136 25.09 -4.26 32.52
C PHE A 136 24.07 -3.35 31.84
N PHE A 137 23.84 -2.15 32.38
CA PHE A 137 22.86 -1.22 31.81
C PHE A 137 23.30 -0.65 30.46
N ALA A 138 24.61 -0.41 30.24
CA ALA A 138 25.11 0.04 28.95
C ALA A 138 24.80 -0.98 27.83
N ILE A 139 25.10 -2.26 28.08
CA ILE A 139 24.84 -3.33 27.10
C ILE A 139 23.33 -3.52 26.89
N ALA A 140 22.53 -3.49 27.97
CA ALA A 140 21.09 -3.65 27.88
C ALA A 140 20.43 -2.54 27.04
N PHE A 141 20.80 -1.27 27.27
CA PHE A 141 20.28 -0.16 26.48
C PHE A 141 20.73 -0.20 25.02
N CYS A 142 21.99 -0.54 24.75
CA CYS A 142 22.47 -0.74 23.37
C CYS A 142 21.67 -1.83 22.64
N ALA A 143 21.42 -2.96 23.29
CA ALA A 143 20.64 -4.05 22.71
C ALA A 143 19.20 -3.63 22.37
N ILE A 144 18.54 -2.88 23.26
CA ILE A 144 17.19 -2.35 23.01
C ILE A 144 17.20 -1.37 21.84
N SER A 145 18.15 -0.43 21.80
CA SER A 145 18.27 0.55 20.71
C SER A 145 18.48 -0.12 19.35
N VAL A 146 19.35 -1.13 19.27
CA VAL A 146 19.56 -1.92 18.05
C VAL A 146 18.30 -2.69 17.67
N GLY A 147 17.59 -3.27 18.65
CA GLY A 147 16.32 -3.95 18.43
C GLY A 147 15.24 -3.02 17.85
N GLN A 148 15.18 -1.77 18.30
CA GLN A 148 14.27 -0.76 17.74
C GLN A 148 14.68 -0.37 16.31
N MET A 149 15.99 -0.27 16.03
CA MET A 149 16.47 0.01 14.67
C MET A 149 16.04 -1.04 13.65
N ASN A 150 15.94 -2.31 14.04
CA ASN A 150 15.47 -3.38 13.15
C ASN A 150 14.08 -3.13 12.58
N SER A 151 13.21 -2.40 13.30
CA SER A 151 11.86 -2.07 12.80
C SER A 151 11.89 -1.16 11.56
N TYR A 152 12.89 -0.28 11.44
CA TYR A 152 13.03 0.65 10.32
C TYR A 152 13.58 -0.01 9.05
N ILE A 153 14.25 -1.17 9.16
CA ILE A 153 14.83 -1.87 8.00
C ILE A 153 13.74 -2.27 6.99
N SER A 154 12.58 -2.71 7.49
CA SER A 154 11.43 -3.07 6.65
C SER A 154 10.86 -1.86 5.90
N GLU A 155 10.81 -0.71 6.57
CA GLU A 155 10.32 0.54 5.97
C GLU A 155 11.29 1.07 4.91
N TYR A 156 12.59 1.04 5.20
CA TYR A 156 13.63 1.38 4.23
C TYR A 156 13.56 0.51 2.97
N SER A 157 13.35 -0.80 3.14
CA SER A 157 13.24 -1.73 2.01
C SER A 157 12.03 -1.40 1.12
N LYS A 158 10.87 -1.08 1.72
CA LYS A 158 9.67 -0.64 0.99
C LYS A 158 9.87 0.70 0.30
N ALA A 159 10.54 1.64 0.96
CA ALA A 159 10.84 2.96 0.40
C ALA A 159 11.76 2.83 -0.83
N LYS A 160 12.80 2.00 -0.73
CA LYS A 160 13.72 1.72 -1.84
C LYS A 160 13.01 1.12 -3.04
N LEU A 161 12.12 0.15 -2.82
CA LEU A 161 11.33 -0.46 -3.90
C LEU A 161 10.40 0.56 -4.57
N SER A 162 9.67 1.34 -3.77
CA SER A 162 8.75 2.37 -4.27
C SER A 162 9.48 3.45 -5.06
N ALA A 163 10.64 3.90 -4.55
CA ALA A 163 11.50 4.85 -5.25
C ALA A 163 12.02 4.25 -6.57
N GLY A 164 12.40 2.97 -6.59
CA GLY A 164 12.79 2.26 -7.81
C GLY A 164 11.71 2.26 -8.88
N LEU A 165 10.45 2.01 -8.50
CA LEU A 165 9.30 2.07 -9.42
C LEU A 165 9.06 3.48 -9.97
N LEU A 166 9.12 4.50 -9.11
CA LEU A 166 8.97 5.90 -9.53
C LEU A 166 10.09 6.32 -10.48
N ILE A 167 11.35 6.00 -10.15
CA ILE A 167 12.50 6.30 -11.01
C ILE A 167 12.37 5.55 -12.34
N GLY A 168 11.90 4.29 -12.32
CA GLY A 168 11.63 3.52 -13.52
C GLY A 168 10.57 4.16 -14.41
N LEU A 169 9.49 4.69 -13.82
CA LEU A 169 8.45 5.42 -14.54
C LEU A 169 8.96 6.73 -15.14
N ILE A 170 9.74 7.51 -14.37
CA ILE A 170 10.31 8.79 -14.82
C ILE A 170 11.29 8.59 -15.98
N LYS A 171 12.11 7.52 -15.93
CA LYS A 171 13.09 7.23 -16.96
C LYS A 171 12.50 6.56 -18.21
N ARG A 172 11.24 6.14 -18.17
CA ARG A 172 10.58 5.49 -19.31
C ARG A 172 10.41 6.50 -20.44
N ARG A 173 10.97 6.18 -21.62
CA ARG A 173 10.73 6.94 -22.85
C ARG A 173 9.51 6.33 -23.57
N PRO A 174 8.44 7.10 -23.86
CA PRO A 174 7.33 6.62 -24.67
C PRO A 174 7.75 6.51 -26.14
N GLU A 175 7.12 5.60 -26.90
CA GLU A 175 7.32 5.49 -28.36
C GLU A 175 6.77 6.72 -29.09
N ILE A 176 5.62 7.21 -28.62
CA ILE A 176 4.98 8.43 -29.09
C ILE A 176 5.17 9.51 -28.02
N ASP A 177 6.13 10.41 -28.25
CA ASP A 177 6.44 11.51 -27.33
C ASP A 177 5.64 12.76 -27.66
N SER A 178 4.58 13.02 -26.88
CA SER A 178 3.73 14.20 -27.02
C SER A 178 4.40 15.52 -26.61
N TYR A 179 5.52 15.48 -25.86
CA TYR A 179 6.26 16.67 -25.41
C TYR A 179 7.41 17.03 -26.36
N SER A 180 7.70 16.17 -27.34
CA SER A 180 8.71 16.42 -28.35
C SER A 180 8.34 17.64 -29.21
N SER A 181 9.30 18.53 -29.43
CA SER A 181 9.19 19.64 -30.39
C SER A 181 9.51 19.22 -31.82
N TYR A 182 9.91 17.96 -32.04
CA TYR A 182 10.23 17.43 -33.36
C TYR A 182 8.95 17.08 -34.14
N GLY A 183 8.86 17.57 -35.37
CA GLY A 183 7.75 17.30 -36.26
C GLY A 183 7.64 18.37 -37.35
N VAL A 184 6.86 18.09 -38.38
CA VAL A 184 6.60 19.03 -39.46
C VAL A 184 5.29 19.77 -39.17
N PHE A 185 5.38 21.06 -38.84
CA PHE A 185 4.21 21.93 -38.73
C PHE A 185 3.89 22.53 -40.09
N GLN A 186 2.99 21.88 -40.83
CA GLN A 186 2.46 22.39 -42.09
C GLN A 186 0.99 22.81 -41.93
N PRO A 187 0.53 23.84 -42.66
CA PRO A 187 -0.87 24.20 -42.69
C PRO A 187 -1.72 23.02 -43.20
N VAL A 188 -2.66 22.58 -42.37
CA VAL A 188 -3.44 21.36 -42.60
C VAL A 188 -4.64 21.68 -43.51
N LYS A 189 -4.69 21.06 -44.70
CA LYS A 189 -5.82 21.20 -45.65
C LYS A 189 -7.03 20.31 -45.32
N GLY A 190 -6.91 19.42 -44.32
CA GLY A 190 -8.01 18.57 -43.85
C GLY A 190 -8.28 17.29 -44.67
N LYS A 191 -7.35 16.89 -45.55
CA LYS A 191 -7.43 15.60 -46.26
C LYS A 191 -6.86 14.48 -45.38
N VAL A 192 -7.63 13.43 -45.12
CA VAL A 192 -7.22 12.27 -44.31
C VAL A 192 -7.26 11.00 -45.15
N GLY A 193 -6.26 10.11 -45.03
CA GLY A 193 -6.18 8.92 -45.88
C GLY A 193 -5.50 7.72 -45.23
N PHE A 194 -6.23 6.62 -45.12
CA PHE A 194 -5.74 5.31 -44.70
C PHE A 194 -5.27 4.51 -45.91
N ARG A 195 -4.08 3.90 -45.83
CA ARG A 195 -3.48 3.06 -46.87
C ARG A 195 -3.02 1.73 -46.28
N ASP A 196 -3.72 0.65 -46.63
CA ASP A 196 -3.43 -0.73 -46.20
C ASP A 196 -3.10 -0.83 -44.70
N VAL A 197 -3.96 -0.25 -43.85
CA VAL A 197 -3.68 -0.16 -42.41
C VAL A 197 -4.04 -1.47 -41.71
N HIS A 198 -3.04 -2.08 -41.06
CA HIS A 198 -3.20 -3.23 -40.16
C HIS A 198 -2.87 -2.82 -38.74
N PHE A 199 -3.73 -3.20 -37.79
CA PHE A 199 -3.57 -2.80 -36.40
C PHE A 199 -4.16 -3.82 -35.41
N SER A 200 -3.43 -4.03 -34.32
CA SER A 200 -3.84 -4.77 -33.14
C SER A 200 -3.48 -3.97 -31.88
N TYR A 201 -4.35 -3.93 -30.88
CA TYR A 201 -4.02 -3.28 -29.62
C TYR A 201 -2.89 -4.02 -28.89
N PRO A 202 -1.91 -3.32 -28.29
CA PRO A 202 -0.78 -3.97 -27.61
C PRO A 202 -1.20 -4.95 -26.50
N GLN A 203 -2.28 -4.65 -25.78
CA GLN A 203 -2.85 -5.51 -24.73
C GLN A 203 -3.40 -6.85 -25.28
N ARG A 204 -3.70 -6.92 -26.58
CA ARG A 204 -4.27 -8.09 -27.27
C ARG A 204 -3.65 -8.24 -28.65
N ALA A 205 -2.32 -8.32 -28.71
CA ALA A 205 -1.58 -8.37 -29.98
C ALA A 205 -2.03 -9.51 -30.94
N GLN A 206 -2.53 -10.61 -30.38
CA GLN A 206 -2.99 -11.79 -31.13
C GLN A 206 -4.33 -11.60 -31.85
N VAL A 207 -5.10 -10.55 -31.55
CA VAL A 207 -6.42 -10.32 -32.14
C VAL A 207 -6.34 -9.11 -33.08
N PRO A 208 -6.29 -9.33 -34.41
CA PRO A 208 -6.25 -8.23 -35.37
C PRO A 208 -7.59 -7.48 -35.40
N VAL A 209 -7.53 -6.15 -35.28
CA VAL A 209 -8.71 -5.28 -35.30
C VAL A 209 -8.93 -4.67 -36.68
N LEU A 210 -7.87 -4.13 -37.30
CA LEU A 210 -7.89 -3.64 -38.68
C LEU A 210 -7.00 -4.54 -39.54
N GLN A 211 -7.51 -4.96 -40.70
CA GLN A 211 -6.88 -5.93 -41.60
C GLN A 211 -6.81 -5.36 -43.03
N GLY A 212 -6.05 -4.28 -43.23
CA GLY A 212 -5.89 -3.64 -44.53
C GLY A 212 -6.92 -2.55 -44.85
N LEU A 213 -7.25 -1.70 -43.86
CA LEU A 213 -8.18 -0.59 -44.06
C LEU A 213 -7.58 0.44 -45.03
N SER A 214 -8.29 0.71 -46.12
CA SER A 214 -7.96 1.77 -47.08
C SER A 214 -9.17 2.66 -47.32
N ALA A 215 -9.07 3.94 -46.96
CA ALA A 215 -10.16 4.91 -47.08
C ALA A 215 -9.58 6.32 -47.20
N THR A 216 -10.20 7.20 -47.99
CA THR A 216 -9.77 8.60 -48.13
C THR A 216 -10.95 9.53 -47.91
N VAL A 217 -10.73 10.60 -47.15
CA VAL A 217 -11.72 11.65 -46.87
C VAL A 217 -11.17 12.96 -47.41
N SER A 218 -11.93 13.58 -48.32
CA SER A 218 -11.56 14.87 -48.90
C SER A 218 -11.90 16.03 -47.95
N PRO A 219 -11.24 17.19 -48.07
CA PRO A 219 -11.58 18.37 -47.28
C PRO A 219 -13.05 18.74 -47.43
N GLY A 220 -13.74 18.97 -46.30
CA GLY A 220 -15.18 19.29 -46.26
C GLY A 220 -16.12 18.09 -46.42
N GLN A 221 -15.59 16.88 -46.64
CA GLN A 221 -16.39 15.65 -46.74
C GLN A 221 -16.57 15.02 -45.35
N THR A 222 -17.78 14.55 -45.06
CA THR A 222 -18.07 13.77 -43.86
C THR A 222 -18.07 12.28 -44.19
N LEU A 223 -17.21 11.50 -43.54
CA LEU A 223 -17.20 10.04 -43.64
C LEU A 223 -17.91 9.43 -42.42
N ALA A 224 -18.94 8.62 -42.66
CA ALA A 224 -19.57 7.82 -41.62
C ALA A 224 -18.97 6.41 -41.59
N VAL A 225 -18.47 5.98 -40.43
CA VAL A 225 -17.96 4.62 -40.21
C VAL A 225 -19.02 3.82 -39.45
N VAL A 226 -19.66 2.87 -40.14
CA VAL A 226 -20.74 2.03 -39.59
C VAL A 226 -20.31 0.56 -39.54
N GLY A 227 -20.89 -0.21 -38.61
CA GLY A 227 -20.61 -1.63 -38.47
C GLY A 227 -20.96 -2.19 -37.09
N PRO A 228 -20.88 -3.51 -36.90
CA PRO A 228 -21.23 -4.18 -35.64
C PRO A 228 -20.28 -3.80 -34.50
N SER A 229 -20.68 -4.07 -33.25
CA SER A 229 -19.80 -3.83 -32.10
C SER A 229 -18.49 -4.61 -32.25
N GLY A 230 -17.35 -3.96 -31.95
CA GLY A 230 -16.02 -4.57 -32.03
C GLY A 230 -15.32 -4.50 -33.40
N CYS A 231 -15.94 -3.95 -34.45
CA CYS A 231 -15.32 -3.90 -35.79
C CYS A 231 -14.24 -2.81 -36.00
N GLY A 232 -13.72 -2.18 -34.93
CA GLY A 232 -12.62 -1.22 -35.03
C GLY A 232 -13.00 0.25 -35.32
N LYS A 233 -14.28 0.64 -35.27
CA LYS A 233 -14.71 2.04 -35.54
C LYS A 233 -14.00 3.08 -34.68
N SER A 234 -14.00 2.88 -33.36
CA SER A 234 -13.30 3.78 -32.42
C SER A 234 -11.78 3.73 -32.57
N THR A 235 -11.26 2.62 -33.11
CA THR A 235 -9.83 2.44 -33.40
C THR A 235 -9.38 3.34 -34.53
N VAL A 236 -10.22 3.56 -35.56
CA VAL A 236 -9.95 4.53 -36.65
C VAL A 236 -9.67 5.92 -36.08
N ILE A 237 -10.51 6.39 -35.14
CA ILE A 237 -10.33 7.70 -34.50
C ILE A 237 -9.03 7.72 -33.68
N SER A 238 -8.73 6.63 -32.97
CA SER A 238 -7.51 6.52 -32.15
C SER A 238 -6.23 6.60 -32.99
N LEU A 239 -6.26 6.06 -34.21
CA LEU A 239 -5.14 6.12 -35.15
C LEU A 239 -4.98 7.51 -35.79
N ILE A 240 -6.09 8.21 -36.11
CA ILE A 240 -6.03 9.61 -36.60
C ILE A 240 -5.42 10.53 -35.55
N GLN A 241 -5.79 10.33 -34.27
CA GLN A 241 -5.21 11.08 -33.14
C GLN A 241 -3.80 10.62 -32.78
N ARG A 242 -3.28 9.59 -33.46
CA ARG A 242 -1.97 8.98 -33.23
C ARG A 242 -1.74 8.58 -31.77
N PHE A 243 -2.77 8.02 -31.12
CA PHE A 243 -2.60 7.36 -29.80
C PHE A 243 -1.89 6.02 -29.92
N TYR A 244 -1.92 5.43 -31.12
CA TYR A 244 -1.19 4.23 -31.46
C TYR A 244 -0.64 4.39 -32.88
N ASP A 245 0.53 3.80 -33.14
CA ASP A 245 1.03 3.67 -34.50
C ASP A 245 0.49 2.37 -35.13
N PRO A 246 0.19 2.35 -36.44
CA PRO A 246 -0.22 1.14 -37.13
C PRO A 246 0.92 0.13 -37.22
N LEU A 247 0.61 -1.17 -37.21
CA LEU A 247 1.61 -2.23 -37.36
C LEU A 247 2.13 -2.29 -38.81
N ARG A 248 1.25 -1.98 -39.77
CA ARG A 248 1.56 -1.90 -41.19
C ARG A 248 0.64 -0.86 -41.84
N GLY A 249 1.11 -0.23 -42.92
CA GLY A 249 0.37 0.77 -43.67
C GLY A 249 0.65 2.19 -43.18
N GLN A 250 -0.17 3.14 -43.63
CA GLN A 250 -0.04 4.56 -43.31
C GLN A 250 -1.41 5.21 -43.09
N VAL A 251 -1.47 6.18 -42.17
CA VAL A 251 -2.61 7.07 -41.89
C VAL A 251 -2.24 8.51 -42.22
#